data_AF-A0A1H3YIZ5-F1
#
_entry.id   AF-A0A1H3YIZ5-F1
#
_cell.length_a   1.000
_cell.length_b   1.000
_cell.length_c   1.000
_cell.angle_alpha   90.00
_cell.angle_beta   90.00
_cell.angle_gamma   90.00
#
_symmetry.space_group_name_H-M   'P 1'
#
loop_
_entity.id
_entity.type
_entity.pdbx_description
1 polymer ?
#
loop_
_entity_poly.entity_id
_entity_poly.type
_entity_poly.pdbx_seq_one_letter_code
_entity_poly.pdbx_strand_id
1 'polypeptide(L)'
;MSLDDLNADVKDAYSALGDELLVDLDRETRNELAMLSAAFDTDDESELVRRAVHALYRSTVDTGDLDFHLRQGYDVTYDEYLSGMTYEEMTGADQYPQRDDERRYQM
;
A
#
# COMPACT_ATOMS: atom_id res chain seq x y z
N MET A 1 9.00 13.47 0.31
CA MET A 1 7.95 12.76 -0.44
C MET A 1 6.67 12.92 0.37
N SER A 2 5.49 12.95 -0.24
CA SER A 2 4.20 13.15 0.41
C SER A 2 3.23 12.00 0.10
N LEU A 3 2.02 12.06 0.66
CA LEU A 3 0.92 11.14 0.29
C LEU A 3 0.60 11.21 -1.21
N ASP A 4 0.69 12.39 -1.82
CA ASP A 4 0.50 12.56 -3.27
C ASP A 4 1.60 11.86 -4.06
N ASP A 5 2.86 11.97 -3.62
CA ASP A 5 3.99 11.27 -4.24
C ASP A 5 3.82 9.75 -4.14
N LEU A 6 3.37 9.24 -2.98
CA LEU A 6 3.07 7.81 -2.79
C LEU A 6 1.99 7.33 -3.77
N ASN A 7 0.89 8.08 -3.87
CA ASN A 7 -0.21 7.76 -4.77
C ASN A 7 0.22 7.79 -6.24
N ALA A 8 1.03 8.78 -6.62
CA ALA A 8 1.59 8.89 -7.95
C ALA A 8 2.50 7.70 -8.28
N ASP A 9 3.44 7.37 -7.39
CA ASP A 9 4.38 6.28 -7.60
C ASP A 9 3.69 4.91 -7.68
N VAL A 10 2.68 4.65 -6.84
CA VAL A 10 1.87 3.42 -6.92
C VAL A 10 1.13 3.34 -8.26
N LYS A 11 0.55 4.45 -8.71
CA LYS A 11 -0.17 4.51 -9.98
C LYS A 11 0.76 4.32 -11.18
N ASP A 12 1.94 4.92 -11.14
CA ASP A 12 2.95 4.81 -12.19
C ASP A 12 3.49 3.38 -12.25
N ALA A 13 3.79 2.79 -11.09
CA ALA A 13 4.18 1.39 -10.99
C ALA A 13 3.08 0.45 -11.55
N TYR A 14 1.82 0.67 -11.19
CA TYR A 14 0.70 -0.10 -11.72
C TYR A 14 0.56 0.06 -13.24
N SER A 15 0.70 1.29 -13.75
CA SER A 15 0.57 1.58 -15.18
C SER A 15 1.74 1.04 -16.00
N ALA A 16 2.91 0.88 -15.38
CA ALA A 16 4.07 0.25 -15.99
C ALA A 16 3.98 -1.28 -16.02
N LEU A 17 3.19 -1.88 -15.10
CA LEU A 17 2.86 -3.30 -15.16
C LEU A 17 1.90 -3.53 -16.33
N GLY A 18 2.36 -4.28 -17.33
CA GLY A 18 1.48 -4.79 -18.39
C GLY A 18 0.64 -5.99 -17.92
N ASP A 19 0.00 -6.66 -18.87
CA ASP A 19 -0.81 -7.86 -18.59
C ASP A 19 0.03 -9.13 -18.37
N GLU A 20 1.32 -9.10 -18.77
CA GLU A 20 2.23 -10.22 -18.71
C GLU A 20 3.53 -9.84 -17.99
N LEU A 21 4.03 -10.75 -17.16
CA LEU A 21 5.31 -10.63 -16.47
C LEU A 21 6.15 -11.87 -16.76
N LEU A 22 7.31 -11.68 -17.40
CA LEU A 22 8.28 -12.74 -17.64
C LEU A 22 9.23 -12.80 -16.44
N VAL A 23 9.29 -13.96 -15.78
CA VAL A 23 10.10 -14.17 -14.57
C VAL A 23 11.13 -15.25 -14.82
N ASP A 24 12.40 -14.92 -14.63
CA ASP A 24 13.48 -15.90 -14.65
C ASP A 24 13.42 -16.75 -13.38
N LEU A 25 13.52 -18.07 -13.53
CA LEU A 25 13.48 -18.99 -12.40
C LEU A 25 14.86 -19.56 -12.11
N ASP A 26 15.35 -19.32 -10.90
CA ASP A 26 16.54 -20.00 -10.41
C ASP A 26 16.27 -21.49 -10.12
N ARG A 27 17.27 -22.19 -9.56
CA ARG A 27 17.14 -23.62 -9.24
C ARG A 27 16.17 -23.86 -8.08
N GLU A 28 16.18 -22.99 -7.09
CA GLU A 28 15.38 -23.13 -5.87
C GLU A 28 13.91 -22.90 -6.17
N THR A 29 13.60 -21.79 -6.85
CA THR A 29 12.25 -21.43 -7.28
C THR A 29 11.65 -22.50 -8.18
N ARG A 30 12.42 -23.07 -9.12
CA ARG A 30 11.95 -24.20 -9.94
C ARG A 30 11.59 -25.43 -9.11
N ASN A 31 12.41 -25.74 -8.09
CA ASN A 31 12.15 -26.89 -7.24
C ASN A 31 10.91 -26.68 -6.38
N GLU A 32 10.76 -25.50 -5.78
CA GLU A 32 9.60 -25.15 -4.96
C GLU A 32 8.31 -25.12 -5.79
N LEU A 33 8.34 -24.50 -6.97
CA LEU A 33 7.21 -24.48 -7.89
C LEU A 33 6.81 -25.89 -8.29
N ALA A 34 7.76 -26.77 -8.62
CA ALA A 34 7.48 -28.17 -8.92
C ALA A 34 6.85 -28.93 -7.74
N MET A 35 7.31 -28.69 -6.50
CA MET A 35 6.72 -29.27 -5.31
C MET A 35 5.28 -28.78 -5.10
N LEU A 36 5.02 -27.50 -5.31
CA LEU A 36 3.68 -26.92 -5.19
C LEU A 36 2.74 -27.46 -6.29
N SER A 37 3.19 -27.53 -7.54
CA SER A 37 2.42 -28.13 -8.64
C SER A 37 2.03 -29.58 -8.31
N ALA A 38 2.97 -30.38 -7.81
CA ALA A 38 2.70 -31.76 -7.40
C ALA A 38 1.75 -31.86 -6.20
N ALA A 39 1.87 -30.96 -5.22
CA ALA A 39 1.04 -30.96 -4.02
C ALA A 39 -0.41 -30.54 -4.31
N PHE A 40 -0.61 -29.61 -5.24
CA PHE A 40 -1.92 -29.09 -5.63
C PHE A 40 -2.53 -29.75 -6.86
N ASP A 41 -1.82 -30.70 -7.48
CA ASP A 41 -2.25 -31.40 -8.69
C ASP A 41 -2.65 -30.42 -9.82
N THR A 42 -1.77 -29.45 -10.09
CA THR A 42 -1.98 -28.42 -11.12
C THR A 42 -0.84 -28.39 -12.12
N ASP A 43 -1.21 -28.26 -13.40
CA ASP A 43 -0.29 -28.07 -14.52
C ASP A 43 -0.23 -26.58 -14.97
N ASP A 44 -0.86 -25.66 -14.23
CA ASP A 44 -0.81 -24.22 -14.48
C ASP A 44 0.05 -23.52 -13.41
N GLU A 45 1.35 -23.38 -13.69
CA GLU A 45 2.27 -22.70 -12.78
C GLU A 45 1.98 -21.20 -12.64
N SER A 46 1.36 -20.57 -13.65
CA SER A 46 1.02 -19.15 -13.61
C SER A 46 0.02 -18.85 -12.49
N GLU A 47 -0.86 -19.81 -12.20
CA GLU A 47 -1.83 -19.72 -11.12
C GLU A 47 -1.17 -19.76 -9.75
N LEU A 48 -0.18 -20.63 -9.57
CA LEU A 48 0.63 -20.70 -8.36
C LEU A 48 1.44 -19.43 -8.13
N VAL A 49 2.03 -18.85 -9.19
CA VAL A 49 2.75 -17.57 -9.08
C VAL A 49 1.80 -16.44 -8.68
N ARG A 50 0.59 -16.35 -9.26
CA ARG A 50 -0.43 -15.37 -8.84
C ARG A 50 -0.80 -15.56 -7.37
N ARG A 51 -1.03 -16.80 -6.92
CA ARG A 51 -1.30 -17.11 -5.51
C ARG A 51 -0.16 -16.69 -4.60
N ALA A 52 1.10 -16.91 -5.01
CA ALA A 52 2.27 -16.53 -4.24
C ALA A 52 2.36 -15.01 -4.06
N VAL A 53 2.10 -14.22 -5.11
CA VAL A 53 2.03 -12.75 -5.02
C VAL A 53 0.95 -12.31 -4.03
N HIS A 54 -0.26 -12.90 -4.11
CA HIS A 54 -1.34 -12.58 -3.17
C HIS A 54 -1.02 -13.00 -1.73
N ALA A 55 -0.36 -14.14 -1.53
CA ALA A 55 0.05 -14.61 -0.22
C ALA A 55 1.11 -13.69 0.41
N LEU A 56 2.09 -13.24 -0.38
CA LEU A 56 3.12 -12.28 0.05
C LEU A 56 2.51 -10.91 0.38
N TYR A 57 1.62 -10.39 -0.47
CA TYR A 57 0.91 -9.14 -0.17
C TYR A 57 0.11 -9.25 1.12
N ARG A 58 -0.65 -10.32 1.28
CA ARG A 58 -1.44 -10.55 2.50
C ARG A 58 -0.56 -10.64 3.74
N SER A 59 0.53 -11.39 3.70
CA SER A 59 1.41 -11.54 4.87
C SER A 59 2.03 -10.20 5.28
N THR A 60 2.44 -9.38 4.31
CA THR A 60 3.04 -8.06 4.58
C THR A 60 2.04 -7.01 5.05
N VAL A 61 0.77 -7.11 4.65
CA VAL A 61 -0.32 -6.31 5.21
C VAL A 61 -0.63 -6.77 6.65
N ASP A 62 -0.75 -8.08 6.87
CA ASP A 62 -1.10 -8.65 8.16
C ASP A 62 -0.03 -8.35 9.24
N THR A 63 1.26 -8.25 8.86
CA THR A 63 2.35 -7.85 9.77
C THR A 63 2.45 -6.33 9.97
N GLY A 64 1.77 -5.53 9.15
CA GLY A 64 1.91 -4.06 9.12
C GLY A 64 3.21 -3.57 8.48
N ASP A 65 4.05 -4.47 7.96
CA ASP A 65 5.33 -4.11 7.35
C ASP A 65 5.13 -3.26 6.10
N LEU A 66 4.10 -3.57 5.29
CA LEU A 66 3.82 -2.83 4.07
C LEU A 66 3.47 -1.36 4.38
N ASP A 67 2.56 -1.14 5.31
CA ASP A 67 2.16 0.20 5.77
C ASP A 67 3.34 0.97 6.35
N PHE A 68 4.14 0.32 7.20
CA PHE A 68 5.32 0.96 7.78
C PHE A 68 6.33 1.41 6.73
N HIS A 69 6.67 0.55 5.76
CA HIS A 69 7.64 0.90 4.70
C HIS A 69 7.12 2.04 3.81
N LEU A 70 5.84 1.98 3.41
CA LEU A 70 5.25 3.02 2.57
C LEU A 70 5.22 4.36 3.31
N ARG A 71 4.78 4.39 4.57
CA ARG A 71 4.74 5.63 5.35
C ARG A 71 6.12 6.22 5.64
N GLN A 72 7.10 5.38 5.99
CA GLN A 72 8.46 5.85 6.25
C GLN A 72 9.17 6.36 4.99
N GLY A 73 8.98 5.69 3.84
CA GLY A 73 9.58 6.14 2.58
C GLY A 73 9.02 7.46 2.06
N TYR A 74 7.75 7.74 2.36
CA TYR A 74 7.02 8.88 1.84
C TYR A 74 6.66 9.94 2.88
N ASP A 75 7.24 9.88 4.08
CA ASP A 75 6.99 10.82 5.19
C ASP A 75 5.49 11.06 5.45
N VAL A 76 4.68 9.99 5.34
CA VAL A 76 3.21 10.01 5.49
C VAL A 76 2.84 9.56 6.89
N THR A 77 1.96 10.30 7.57
CA THR A 77 1.45 9.88 8.88
C THR A 77 0.48 8.71 8.77
N TYR A 78 0.24 7.99 9.88
CA TYR A 78 -0.71 6.88 9.88
C TYR A 78 -2.14 7.31 9.51
N ASP A 79 -2.58 8.47 10.01
CA ASP A 79 -3.91 8.99 9.77
C ASP A 79 -4.11 9.44 8.31
N GLU A 80 -3.08 10.02 7.69
CA GLU A 80 -3.10 10.38 6.27
C GLU A 80 -3.16 9.15 5.36
N TYR A 81 -2.35 8.13 5.65
CA TYR A 81 -2.36 6.88 4.89
C TYR A 81 -3.72 6.15 4.98
N LEU A 82 -4.31 6.08 6.18
CA LEU A 82 -5.60 5.42 6.40
C LEU A 82 -6.77 6.18 5.74
N SER A 83 -6.75 7.52 5.83
CA SER A 83 -7.83 8.36 5.31
C SER A 83 -7.74 8.61 3.80
N GLY A 84 -6.54 8.44 3.22
CA GLY A 84 -6.25 8.81 1.84
C GLY A 84 -6.29 10.33 1.60
N MET A 85 -6.24 11.14 2.66
CA MET A 85 -6.25 12.59 2.62
C MET A 85 -5.06 13.13 3.41
N THR A 86 -4.50 14.25 2.97
CA THR A 86 -3.43 14.93 3.71
C THR A 86 -3.96 15.59 4.99
N TYR A 87 -3.07 15.89 5.94
CA TYR A 87 -3.44 16.54 7.19
C TYR A 87 -4.16 17.88 6.98
N GLU A 88 -3.73 18.68 5.99
CA GLU A 88 -4.37 19.96 5.65
C GLU A 88 -5.80 19.78 5.13
N GLU A 89 -6.05 18.72 4.36
CA GLU A 89 -7.39 18.39 3.86
C GLU A 89 -8.29 17.86 4.97
N MET A 90 -7.76 17.01 5.86
CA MET A 90 -8.48 16.49 7.03
C MET A 90 -8.86 17.58 8.02
N THR A 91 -7.96 18.53 8.27
CA THR A 91 -8.20 19.62 9.24
C THR A 91 -9.00 20.77 8.67
N GLY A 92 -9.23 20.78 7.35
CA GLY A 92 -9.95 21.83 6.64
C GLY A 92 -9.24 23.16 6.83
N ALA A 93 -8.29 23.47 5.94
CA ALA A 93 -7.73 24.81 5.79
C ALA A 93 -8.83 25.86 6.01
N ASP A 94 -8.71 26.67 7.07
CA ASP A 94 -9.66 27.70 7.57
C ASP A 94 -10.75 27.34 8.62
N GLN A 95 -10.57 26.32 9.46
CA GLN A 95 -11.34 26.24 10.72
C GLN A 95 -10.56 26.74 11.94
N TYR A 96 -10.02 27.97 11.87
CA TYR A 96 -9.84 28.72 13.11
C TYR A 96 -11.22 29.17 13.59
N PRO A 97 -11.74 28.73 14.75
CA PRO A 97 -12.88 29.38 15.34
C PRO A 97 -12.46 30.83 15.59
N GLN A 98 -13.05 31.78 14.85
CA GLN A 98 -12.96 33.19 15.19
C GLN A 98 -13.37 33.29 16.65
N ARG A 99 -12.40 33.59 17.52
CA ARG A 99 -12.69 33.85 18.93
C ARG A 99 -13.57 35.08 18.95
N ASP A 100 -14.86 34.82 19.13
CA ASP A 100 -15.90 35.82 19.33
C ASP A 100 -15.63 36.48 20.69
N ASP A 101 -14.68 37.42 20.72
CA ASP A 101 -14.21 38.12 21.92
C ASP A 101 -15.32 38.95 22.59
N GLU A 102 -16.48 39.10 21.94
CA GLU A 102 -17.64 39.85 22.43
C GLU A 102 -18.40 39.17 23.56
N ARG A 103 -18.28 37.85 23.75
CA ARG A 103 -19.03 37.10 24.79
C ARG A 103 -18.31 36.96 26.13
N ARG A 104 -17.13 37.57 26.31
CA ARG A 104 -16.38 37.54 27.59
C ARG A 104 -16.82 38.55 28.65
N TYR A 105 -17.66 39.52 28.30
CA TYR A 105 -18.11 40.57 29.23
C TYR A 105 -19.64 40.68 29.27
N GLN A 106 -20.32 39.62 29.72
CA GLN A 106 -21.64 39.78 30.33
C GLN A 106 -21.62 39.08 31.70
N MET A 107 -21.52 39.91 32.74
CA MET A 107 -21.68 39.59 34.16
C MET A 107 -23.15 39.75 34.54
#